data_AF-A0A925TL07-F1
#
_entry.id   AF-A0A925TL07-F1
#
_cell.length_a   1.000
_cell.length_b   1.000
_cell.length_c   1.000
_cell.angle_alpha   90.00
_cell.angle_beta   90.00
_cell.angle_gamma   90.00
#
_symmetry.space_group_name_H-M   'P 1'
#
loop_
_entity.id
_entity.type
_entity.pdbx_description
1 polymer ?
#
loop_
_entity_poly.entity_id
_entity_poly.type
_entity_poly.pdbx_seq_one_letter_code
_entity_poly.pdbx_strand_id
1 'polypeptide(L)' 'HRIGRTGRAQATGDAFTLVTEDDVRDARSIERFIGATIERKKIEDFPYIYSALFDEKALAEAAPPPKPKSRLMRGSR' A
#
# COMPACT_ATOMS: atom_id res chain seq x y z
N HIS A 1 12.24 -5.69 14.25
CA HIS A 1 13.53 -6.30 13.84
C HIS A 1 14.35 -5.42 12.89
N ARG A 2 13.88 -5.11 11.67
CA ARG A 2 14.65 -4.28 10.73
C ARG A 2 14.44 -2.79 10.95
N ILE A 3 13.20 -2.33 10.73
CA ILE A 3 12.83 -0.91 10.84
C ILE A 3 13.06 -0.33 12.24
N GLY A 4 12.88 -1.12 13.30
CA GLY A 4 13.14 -0.68 14.69
C GLY A 4 14.61 -0.42 15.04
N ARG A 5 15.53 -0.41 14.07
CA ARG A 5 16.91 0.03 14.27
C ARG A 5 17.08 1.55 14.06
N THR A 6 16.16 2.20 13.34
CA THR A 6 16.14 3.66 13.15
C THR A 6 15.27 4.34 14.23
N GLY A 7 15.34 5.66 14.36
CA GLY A 7 14.40 6.45 15.19
C GLY A 7 14.37 6.11 16.70
N ARG A 8 15.52 5.84 17.32
CA ARG A 8 15.63 5.52 18.76
C ARG A 8 15.77 6.79 19.61
N ALA A 9 15.47 6.70 20.91
CA ALA A 9 15.68 7.78 21.88
C ALA A 9 15.07 9.13 21.45
N GLN A 10 13.80 9.12 21.04
CA GLN A 10 13.05 10.27 20.52
C GLN A 10 13.63 10.91 19.24
N ALA A 11 14.64 10.30 18.61
CA ALA A 11 15.11 10.72 17.31
C ALA A 11 14.16 10.23 16.20
N THR A 12 14.20 10.90 15.06
CA THR A 12 13.55 10.46 13.82
C THR A 12 14.50 9.57 13.01
N GLY A 13 13.95 8.75 12.11
CA GLY A 13 14.76 7.98 11.18
C GLY A 13 13.90 7.32 10.11
N ASP A 14 14.43 7.25 8.90
CA ASP A 14 13.71 6.77 7.73
C ASP A 14 14.01 5.30 7.44
N ALA A 15 13.04 4.62 6.83
CA ALA A 15 13.20 3.28 6.32
C ALA A 15 12.53 3.17 4.95
N PHE A 16 13.32 2.78 3.95
CA PHE A 16 12.84 2.52 2.59
C PHE A 16 12.86 1.01 2.33
N THR A 17 11.79 0.51 1.73
CA THR A 17 11.71 -0.87 1.26
C THR A 17 11.64 -0.83 -0.26
N LEU A 18 12.59 -1.48 -0.92
CA LEU A 18 12.56 -1.71 -2.35
C LEU A 18 11.71 -2.95 -2.62
N VAL A 19 10.81 -2.87 -3.58
CA VAL A 19 9.79 -3.88 -3.86
C VAL A 19 9.83 -4.16 -5.36
N THR A 20 9.85 -5.43 -5.74
CA THR A 20 9.66 -5.89 -7.12
C THR A 20 8.23 -6.40 -7.33
N GLU A 21 7.88 -6.79 -8.56
CA GLU A 21 6.54 -7.33 -8.86
C GLU A 21 6.18 -8.56 -8.01
N ASP A 22 7.16 -9.44 -7.78
CA ASP A 22 6.99 -10.66 -7.00
C ASP A 22 6.67 -10.36 -5.52
N ASP A 23 7.20 -9.24 -4.99
CA ASP A 23 7.07 -8.85 -3.60
C ASP A 23 5.73 -8.13 -3.29
N VAL A 24 4.93 -7.78 -4.32
CA VAL A 24 3.71 -6.96 -4.14
C VAL A 24 2.72 -7.60 -3.16
N ARG A 25 2.62 -8.93 -3.18
CA ARG A 25 1.72 -9.67 -2.27
C ARG A 25 2.17 -9.56 -0.83
N ASP A 26 3.48 -9.62 -0.59
CA ASP A 26 4.06 -9.53 0.73
C ASP A 26 4.00 -8.10 1.27
N ALA A 27 4.31 -7.11 0.42
CA ALA A 27 4.15 -5.69 0.74
C ALA A 27 2.72 -5.38 1.21
N ARG A 28 1.70 -5.81 0.45
CA ARG A 28 0.28 -5.64 0.84
C ARG A 28 -0.09 -6.36 2.14
N SER A 29 0.59 -7.47 2.44
CA SER A 29 0.33 -8.24 3.66
C SER A 29 0.96 -7.55 4.88
N ILE A 30 2.14 -6.95 4.71
CA ILE A 30 2.80 -6.12 5.72
C ILE A 30 1.94 -4.89 6.03
N GLU A 31 1.45 -4.16 5.02
CA GLU A 31 0.57 -3.00 5.22
C GLU A 31 -0.71 -3.37 6.00
N ARG A 32 -1.33 -4.50 5.65
CA ARG A 32 -2.48 -5.04 6.38
C ARG A 32 -2.13 -5.40 7.82
N PHE A 33 -0.96 -5.97 8.06
CA PHE A 33 -0.48 -6.35 9.39
C PHE A 33 -0.21 -5.13 10.28
N ILE A 34 0.40 -4.07 9.75
CA ILE A 34 0.68 -2.83 10.50
C ILE A 34 -0.52 -1.88 10.56
N GLY A 35 -1.57 -2.14 9.76
CA GLY A 35 -2.79 -1.32 9.71
C GLY A 35 -2.61 0.04 9.04
N ALA A 36 -1.56 0.21 8.24
CA ALA A 36 -1.22 1.46 7.57
C ALA A 36 -0.68 1.19 6.16
N THR A 37 -1.04 2.07 5.22
CA THR A 37 -0.46 2.08 3.87
C THR A 37 0.91 2.75 3.89
N ILE A 38 1.86 2.21 3.14
CA ILE A 38 3.20 2.79 2.99
C ILE A 38 3.20 3.68 1.75
N GLU A 39 3.76 4.88 1.88
CA GLU A 39 3.90 5.81 0.77
C GLU A 39 4.82 5.22 -0.32
N ARG A 40 4.38 5.29 -1.58
CA ARG A 40 5.19 4.90 -2.74
C ARG A 40 5.93 6.13 -3.26
N LYS A 41 7.25 6.04 -3.35
CA LYS A 41 8.09 7.12 -3.91
C LYS A 41 8.79 6.63 -5.17
N LYS A 42 8.68 7.41 -6.25
CA LYS A 42 9.51 7.27 -7.44
C LYS A 42 10.65 8.27 -7.35
N ILE A 43 11.84 7.83 -7.74
CA ILE A 43 13.03 8.67 -7.78
C ILE A 43 13.12 9.29 -9.18
N GLU A 44 13.39 10.58 -9.25
CA GLU A 44 13.63 11.28 -10.50
C GLU A 44 14.84 10.68 -11.23
N ASP A 45 14.77 10.65 -12.57
CA ASP A 45 15.83 10.14 -13.45
C ASP A 45 16.25 8.67 -13.24
N PHE A 46 15.51 7.88 -12.46
CA PHE A 46 15.74 6.44 -12.37
C PHE A 46 15.00 5.69 -13.50
N PRO A 47 15.68 4.84 -14.30
CA PRO A 47 15.08 4.13 -15.41
C PRO A 47 14.26 2.93 -14.91
N TYR A 48 13.00 3.17 -14.52
CA TYR A 48 12.08 2.11 -14.11
C TYR A 48 11.62 1.25 -15.31
N ILE A 49 11.56 -0.06 -15.11
CA ILE A 49 10.88 -0.97 -16.03
C ILE A 49 9.37 -0.79 -15.83
N TYR A 50 8.62 -0.63 -16.92
CA TYR A 50 7.18 -0.46 -16.85
C TYR A 50 6.50 -1.71 -16.29
N SER A 51 5.58 -1.49 -15.35
CA SER A 51 4.73 -2.51 -14.77
C SER A 51 3.35 -1.93 -14.49
N ALA A 52 2.29 -2.59 -14.95
CA ALA A 52 0.92 -2.19 -14.66
C ALA A 52 0.58 -2.25 -13.16
N LEU A 53 1.31 -3.03 -12.36
CA LEU A 53 1.10 -3.16 -10.91
C LEU A 53 1.48 -1.90 -10.13
N PHE A 54 2.40 -1.10 -10.68
CA PHE A 54 2.93 0.12 -10.06
C PHE A 54 2.45 1.41 -10.75
N ASP A 55 1.55 1.27 -11.72
CA ASP A 55 0.89 2.40 -12.38
C ASP A 55 -0.32 2.85 -11.54
N GLU A 56 -0.24 4.05 -10.98
CA GLU A 56 -1.28 4.64 -10.12
C GLU A 56 -2.58 4.87 -10.88
N LYS A 57 -2.50 5.22 -12.17
CA LYS A 57 -3.67 5.44 -13.01
C LYS A 57 -4.36 4.11 -13.30
N ALA A 58 -3.59 3.07 -13.64
CA ALA A 58 -4.13 1.73 -13.85
C ALA A 58 -4.77 1.15 -12.58
N LEU A 59 -4.17 1.39 -11.40
CA LEU A 59 -4.75 0.98 -10.11
C LEU A 59 -6.06 1.70 -9.80
N ALA A 60 -6.16 3.00 -10.11
CA ALA A 60 -7.38 3.77 -9.91
C ALA A 60 -8.51 3.29 -10.85
N GLU A 61 -8.19 2.97 -12.10
CA GLU A 61 -9.14 2.45 -13.09
C GLU A 61 -9.60 1.01 -12.78
N ALA A 62 -8.73 0.18 -12.19
CA ALA A 62 -9.05 -1.20 -11.82
C ALA A 62 -9.83 -1.34 -10.50
N ALA A 63 -10.06 -0.26 -9.76
CA ALA A 63 -10.79 -0.30 -8.50
C ALA A 63 -12.28 -0.66 -8.74
N PRO A 64 -12.82 -1.73 -8.11
CA PRO A 64 -14.22 -2.08 -8.29
C PRO A 64 -15.12 -0.95 -7.74
N PRO A 65 -16.27 -0.68 -8.39
CA PRO A 65 -17.19 0.35 -7.93
C PRO A 65 -17.62 0.07 -6.49
N PRO A 66 -17.83 1.12 -5.66
CA PRO A 66 -18.20 0.95 -4.26
C PRO A 66 -19.44 0.07 -4.17
N LYS A 67 -19.32 -1.08 -3.47
CA LYS A 67 -20.44 -2.00 -3.29
C LYS A 67 -21.63 -1.22 -2.70
N PRO A 68 -22.82 -1.29 -3.31
CA PRO A 68 -23.98 -0.58 -2.78
C PRO A 68 -24.21 -1.05 -1.34
N LYS A 69 -24.30 -0.11 -0.39
CA LYS A 69 -24.67 -0.43 0.99
C LYS A 69 -26.04 -1.08 0.94
N SER A 70 -26.10 -2.40 1.08
CA SER A 70 -27.36 -3.12 1.12
C SER A 70 -28.13 -2.61 2.33
N ARG A 71 -29.14 -1.77 2.07
CA ARG A 71 -30.11 -1.37 3.07
C ARG A 71 -31.07 -2.54 3.25
N LEU A 72 -30.58 -3.61 3.85
CA LEU A 72 -31.47 -4.62 4.40
C LEU A 72 -32.13 -3.97 5.61
N MET A 73 -33.22 -3.24 5.36
CA MET A 73 -34.21 -2.95 6.38
C MET A 73 -34.69 -4.31 6.86
N ARG A 74 -34.13 -4.77 7.98
CA ARG A 74 -34.66 -5.92 8.70
C ARG A 74 -36.05 -5.49 9.12
N GLY A 75 -37.04 -6.00 8.39
CA GLY A 75 -38.42 -5.59 8.51
C GLY A 75 -38.85 -5.58 9.96
N SER A 76 -39.38 -4.44 10.35
CA SER A 76 -40.47 -4.30 11.32
C SER A 76 -41.43 -5.49 11.25
N ARG A 77 -41.45 -6.28 12.32
CA ARG A 77 -42.62 -6.95 12.88
C ARG A 77 -42.33 -7.28 14.33
#